data_AF-A0A7J6LRJ2-F1
#
_entry.id   AF-A0A7J6LRJ2-F1
#
_cell.length_a   1.000
_cell.length_b   1.000
_cell.length_c   1.000
_cell.angle_alpha   90.00
_cell.angle_beta   90.00
_cell.angle_gamma   90.00
#
_symmetry.space_group_name_H-M   'P 1'
#
loop_
_entity.id
_entity.type
_entity.pdbx_description
1 polymer ?
#
loop_
_entity_poly.entity_id
_entity_poly.type
_entity_poly.pdbx_seq_one_letter_code
_entity_poly.pdbx_strand_id
1 'polypeptide(L)'
;MRNPNTTIGSSWANHDASEARRLSELVDARKRSEQDAELLSNRIALLRAEGIRTEKRIAEARRRAEELINAKRKSAEAKIQRASKDDSEYKRLELIRMRACEQREGARNRIKEKLEWVQDSKMKLYKKARDDRIAVIELKGRQHAEAMRAAQERRKYVRRSHNKAAEARMRLVEDRQIERRAEMEERCRREEGMMKVKEEEIDSMQRVEKCLIRRLQDSQKRQRETYRYLQDILEAHPSSFLVGSFPTSTTVGGNDNEAEEKEQEQMTLNRVSLPQHVQAPSAKVDASPREHSDERVENLPSNRSAAPVVSYTTADGVVVSLSDILDDHDDDDVR
;
A
#
# COMPACT_ATOMS: atom_id res chain seq x y z
N MET A 1 55.46 -36.97 -13.06
CA MET A 1 54.69 -37.01 -11.79
C MET A 1 53.43 -36.17 -11.96
N ARG A 2 52.29 -36.51 -11.32
CA ARG A 2 51.09 -35.65 -11.29
C ARG A 2 51.00 -35.00 -9.91
N ASN A 3 50.78 -33.69 -9.84
CA ASN A 3 50.59 -32.99 -8.57
C ASN A 3 49.21 -33.34 -7.98
N PRO A 4 49.11 -33.86 -6.74
CA PRO A 4 47.83 -34.23 -6.13
C PRO A 4 47.04 -33.02 -5.58
N ASN A 5 47.63 -31.82 -5.58
CA ASN A 5 47.16 -30.70 -4.76
C ASN A 5 46.07 -29.82 -5.41
N THR A 6 45.66 -30.08 -6.65
CA THR A 6 44.74 -29.20 -7.40
C THR A 6 43.25 -29.50 -7.15
N THR A 7 42.91 -30.71 -6.69
CA THR A 7 41.52 -31.19 -6.65
C THR A 7 40.67 -30.54 -5.55
N ILE A 8 41.28 -30.24 -4.39
CA ILE A 8 40.57 -29.81 -3.18
C ILE A 8 39.88 -28.44 -3.37
N GLY A 9 40.47 -27.53 -4.15
CA GLY A 9 39.90 -26.20 -4.39
C GLY A 9 38.57 -26.22 -5.16
N SER A 10 38.36 -27.22 -6.02
CA SER A 10 37.17 -27.30 -6.89
C SER A 10 35.86 -27.54 -6.11
N SER A 11 35.92 -28.29 -5.01
CA SER A 11 34.69 -28.66 -4.28
C SER A 11 33.98 -27.47 -3.63
N TRP A 12 34.72 -26.44 -3.20
CA TRP A 12 34.17 -25.30 -2.48
C TRP A 12 33.46 -24.30 -3.41
N ALA A 13 34.06 -23.99 -4.57
CA ALA A 13 33.45 -23.10 -5.55
C ALA A 13 32.09 -23.61 -6.05
N ASN A 14 31.90 -24.93 -6.12
CA ASN A 14 30.61 -25.54 -6.45
C ASN A 14 29.56 -25.38 -5.34
N HIS A 15 29.95 -25.34 -4.07
CA HIS A 15 29.04 -25.10 -2.94
C HIS A 15 28.50 -23.67 -2.97
N ASP A 16 29.40 -22.68 -2.99
CA ASP A 16 29.05 -21.25 -3.02
C ASP A 16 28.16 -20.92 -4.24
N ALA A 17 28.46 -21.53 -5.41
CA ALA A 17 27.64 -21.40 -6.62
C ALA A 17 26.26 -22.07 -6.50
N SER A 18 26.12 -23.14 -5.71
CA SER A 18 24.82 -23.79 -5.45
C SER A 18 23.95 -23.00 -4.47
N GLU A 19 24.56 -22.40 -3.44
CA GLU A 19 23.85 -21.52 -2.49
C GLU A 19 23.40 -20.23 -3.15
N ALA A 20 24.23 -19.64 -4.02
CA ALA A 20 23.85 -18.47 -4.82
C ALA A 20 22.66 -18.76 -5.76
N ARG A 21 22.60 -19.95 -6.37
CA ARG A 21 21.45 -20.39 -7.17
C ARG A 21 20.20 -20.55 -6.32
N ARG A 22 20.27 -21.28 -5.21
CA ARG A 22 19.16 -21.43 -4.24
C ARG A 22 18.62 -20.07 -3.78
N LEU A 23 19.49 -19.12 -3.47
CA LEU A 23 19.08 -17.77 -3.08
C LEU A 23 18.35 -17.04 -4.22
N SER A 24 18.82 -17.15 -5.47
CA SER A 24 18.13 -16.59 -6.63
C SER A 24 16.77 -17.25 -6.88
N GLU A 25 16.69 -18.58 -6.75
CA GLU A 25 15.46 -19.36 -6.89
C GLU A 25 14.42 -18.98 -5.83
N LEU A 26 14.84 -18.80 -4.57
CA LEU A 26 13.98 -18.31 -3.49
C LEU A 26 13.48 -16.88 -3.75
N VAL A 27 14.36 -15.97 -4.18
CA VAL A 27 14.00 -14.59 -4.52
C VAL A 27 13.02 -14.53 -5.70
N ASP A 28 13.20 -15.36 -6.73
CA ASP A 28 12.29 -15.42 -7.87
C ASP A 28 10.98 -16.15 -7.57
N ALA A 29 10.99 -17.14 -6.66
CA ALA A 29 9.76 -17.72 -6.11
C ALA A 29 8.96 -16.66 -5.34
N ARG A 30 9.62 -15.91 -4.44
CA ARG A 30 9.00 -14.82 -3.66
C ARG A 30 8.36 -13.75 -4.55
N LYS A 31 9.03 -13.33 -5.63
CA LYS A 31 8.47 -12.40 -6.63
C LYS A 31 7.22 -12.94 -7.32
N ARG A 32 7.16 -14.24 -7.64
CA ARG A 32 5.95 -14.87 -8.21
C ARG A 32 4.82 -14.87 -7.18
N SER A 33 5.10 -15.21 -5.92
CA SER A 33 4.11 -15.11 -4.83
C SER A 33 3.63 -13.67 -4.61
N GLU A 34 4.50 -12.66 -4.73
CA GLU A 34 4.12 -11.23 -4.70
C GLU A 34 3.17 -10.86 -5.85
N GLN A 35 3.42 -11.36 -7.07
CA GLN A 35 2.55 -11.15 -8.25
C GLN A 35 1.21 -11.91 -8.14
N ASP A 36 1.21 -13.16 -7.70
CA ASP A 36 -0.01 -13.96 -7.46
C ASP A 36 -0.88 -13.33 -6.37
N ALA A 37 -0.25 -12.77 -5.32
CA ALA A 37 -0.93 -12.00 -4.28
C ALA A 37 -1.61 -10.74 -4.85
N GLU A 38 -0.95 -9.99 -5.73
CA GLU A 38 -1.52 -8.82 -6.40
C GLU A 38 -2.69 -9.21 -7.32
N LEU A 39 -2.57 -10.29 -8.10
CA LEU A 39 -3.63 -10.80 -8.97
C LEU A 39 -4.86 -11.25 -8.17
N LEU A 40 -4.66 -11.96 -7.05
CA LEU A 40 -5.74 -12.34 -6.13
C LEU A 40 -6.40 -11.11 -5.49
N SER A 41 -5.63 -10.12 -5.04
CA SER A 41 -6.15 -8.86 -4.49
C SER A 41 -7.04 -8.12 -5.51
N ASN A 42 -6.58 -8.01 -6.76
CA ASN A 42 -7.35 -7.42 -7.86
C ASN A 42 -8.64 -8.20 -8.16
N ARG A 43 -8.59 -9.54 -8.18
CA ARG A 43 -9.78 -10.39 -8.38
C ARG A 43 -10.78 -10.28 -7.23
N ILE A 44 -10.31 -10.20 -5.98
CA ILE A 44 -11.13 -9.94 -4.79
C ILE A 44 -11.80 -8.56 -4.87
N ALA A 45 -11.10 -7.53 -5.34
CA ALA A 45 -11.67 -6.19 -5.54
C ALA A 45 -12.78 -6.19 -6.59
N LEU A 46 -12.57 -6.86 -7.73
CA LEU A 46 -13.59 -7.03 -8.77
C LEU A 46 -14.82 -7.79 -8.28
N LEU A 47 -14.64 -8.91 -7.56
CA LEU A 47 -15.75 -9.69 -6.97
C LEU A 47 -16.57 -8.87 -5.96
N ARG A 48 -15.92 -8.03 -5.14
CA ARG A 48 -16.60 -7.09 -4.22
C ARG A 48 -17.42 -6.05 -5.00
N ALA A 49 -16.85 -5.48 -6.05
CA ALA A 49 -17.54 -4.50 -6.90
C ALA A 49 -18.75 -5.12 -7.65
N GLU A 50 -18.63 -6.34 -8.17
CA GLU A 50 -19.74 -7.07 -8.79
C GLU A 50 -20.83 -7.44 -7.78
N GLY A 51 -20.45 -7.87 -6.57
CA GLY A 51 -21.38 -8.10 -5.46
C GLY A 51 -22.24 -6.86 -5.17
N ILE A 52 -21.61 -5.69 -5.00
CA ILE A 52 -22.31 -4.42 -4.77
C ILE A 52 -23.24 -4.04 -5.95
N ARG A 53 -22.79 -4.24 -7.20
CA ARG A 53 -23.63 -4.01 -8.40
C ARG A 53 -24.84 -4.95 -8.43
N THR A 54 -24.67 -6.20 -8.03
CA THR A 54 -25.73 -7.23 -7.97
C THR A 54 -26.73 -6.92 -6.86
N GLU A 55 -26.27 -6.57 -5.66
CA GLU A 55 -27.11 -6.17 -4.53
C GLU A 55 -27.92 -4.89 -4.83
N LYS A 56 -27.33 -3.91 -5.53
CA LYS A 56 -28.06 -2.74 -6.04
C LYS A 56 -29.18 -3.12 -7.03
N ARG A 57 -28.91 -3.99 -8.01
CA ARG A 57 -29.92 -4.48 -8.97
C ARG A 57 -31.07 -5.24 -8.29
N ILE A 58 -30.78 -6.02 -7.25
CA ILE A 58 -31.80 -6.69 -6.42
C ILE A 58 -32.68 -5.66 -5.72
N ALA A 59 -32.09 -4.66 -5.07
CA ALA A 59 -32.84 -3.60 -4.39
C ALA A 59 -33.72 -2.79 -5.35
N GLU A 60 -33.20 -2.46 -6.54
CA GLU A 60 -33.94 -1.76 -7.60
C GLU A 60 -35.13 -2.58 -8.13
N ALA A 61 -34.95 -3.88 -8.36
CA ALA A 61 -36.02 -4.78 -8.80
C ALA A 61 -37.11 -4.98 -7.72
N ARG A 62 -36.71 -5.10 -6.44
CA ARG A 62 -37.66 -5.15 -5.30
C ARG A 62 -38.44 -3.85 -5.17
N ARG A 63 -37.76 -2.70 -5.24
CA ARG A 63 -38.41 -1.39 -5.22
C ARG A 63 -39.44 -1.24 -6.34
N ARG A 64 -39.16 -1.69 -7.56
CA ARG A 64 -40.17 -1.70 -8.65
C ARG A 64 -41.36 -2.61 -8.35
N ALA A 65 -41.13 -3.80 -7.79
CA ALA A 65 -42.21 -4.70 -7.37
C ALA A 65 -43.09 -4.07 -6.27
N GLU A 66 -42.47 -3.44 -5.27
CA GLU A 66 -43.16 -2.69 -4.21
C GLU A 66 -43.91 -1.47 -4.75
N GLU A 67 -43.35 -0.72 -5.70
CA GLU A 67 -44.02 0.41 -6.36
C GLU A 67 -45.25 -0.06 -7.15
N LEU A 68 -45.17 -1.18 -7.87
CA LEU A 68 -46.32 -1.79 -8.57
C LEU A 68 -47.40 -2.29 -7.60
N ILE A 69 -47.02 -2.99 -6.53
CA ILE A 69 -47.96 -3.47 -5.49
C ILE A 69 -48.64 -2.27 -4.79
N ASN A 70 -47.89 -1.20 -4.49
CA ASN A 70 -48.44 0.00 -3.88
C ASN A 70 -49.33 0.80 -4.86
N ALA A 71 -49.02 0.84 -6.16
CA ALA A 71 -49.89 1.45 -7.16
C ALA A 71 -51.22 0.67 -7.29
N LYS A 72 -51.16 -0.66 -7.33
CA LYS A 72 -52.34 -1.55 -7.30
C LYS A 72 -53.16 -1.35 -6.03
N ARG A 73 -52.51 -1.30 -4.86
CA ARG A 73 -53.15 -1.04 -3.56
C ARG A 73 -53.85 0.32 -3.57
N LYS A 74 -53.17 1.39 -3.99
CA LYS A 74 -53.76 2.74 -4.11
C LYS A 74 -54.92 2.79 -5.11
N SER A 75 -54.88 2.02 -6.19
CA SER A 75 -55.98 1.91 -7.16
C SER A 75 -57.20 1.21 -6.55
N ALA A 76 -56.99 0.12 -5.81
CA ALA A 76 -58.06 -0.56 -5.06
C ALA A 76 -58.63 0.32 -3.93
N GLU A 77 -57.77 0.97 -3.15
CA GLU A 77 -58.15 1.93 -2.12
C GLU A 77 -58.90 3.14 -2.73
N ALA A 78 -58.50 3.63 -3.90
CA ALA A 78 -59.22 4.69 -4.60
C ALA A 78 -60.59 4.23 -5.14
N LYS A 79 -60.72 2.97 -5.57
CA LYS A 79 -62.02 2.38 -5.95
C LYS A 79 -62.95 2.24 -4.74
N ILE A 80 -62.42 1.77 -3.60
CA ILE A 80 -63.14 1.70 -2.32
C ILE A 80 -63.48 3.09 -1.80
N GLN A 81 -62.57 4.06 -1.89
CA GLN A 81 -62.81 5.46 -1.50
C GLN A 81 -63.80 6.18 -2.43
N ARG A 82 -63.98 5.75 -3.69
CA ARG A 82 -65.07 6.26 -4.53
C ARG A 82 -66.40 5.77 -4.00
N ALA A 83 -66.60 4.45 -3.91
CA ALA A 83 -67.82 3.87 -3.32
C ALA A 83 -68.12 4.39 -1.90
N SER A 84 -67.10 4.49 -1.04
CA SER A 84 -67.22 5.06 0.31
C SER A 84 -67.43 6.58 0.31
N LYS A 85 -67.01 7.30 -0.74
CA LYS A 85 -67.36 8.73 -0.91
C LYS A 85 -68.80 8.85 -1.35
N ASP A 86 -69.28 8.00 -2.24
CA ASP A 86 -70.69 7.95 -2.66
C ASP A 86 -71.59 7.65 -1.43
N ASP A 87 -71.23 6.64 -0.62
CA ASP A 87 -71.85 6.35 0.69
C ASP A 87 -71.73 7.51 1.70
N SER A 88 -70.63 8.27 1.68
CA SER A 88 -70.39 9.35 2.63
C SER A 88 -70.97 10.69 2.18
N GLU A 89 -71.18 10.92 0.89
CA GLU A 89 -71.98 12.02 0.34
C GLU A 89 -73.45 11.79 0.70
N TYR A 90 -73.94 10.55 0.56
CA TYR A 90 -75.24 10.12 1.08
C TYR A 90 -75.36 10.39 2.60
N LYS A 91 -74.37 9.96 3.40
CA LYS A 91 -74.33 10.26 4.86
C LYS A 91 -73.99 11.72 5.19
N ARG A 92 -73.45 12.52 4.25
CA ARG A 92 -73.14 13.95 4.43
C ARG A 92 -74.33 14.83 4.07
N LEU A 93 -75.21 14.40 3.18
CA LEU A 93 -76.57 14.94 3.11
C LEU A 93 -77.29 14.73 4.46
N GLU A 94 -77.13 13.54 5.06
CA GLU A 94 -77.64 13.23 6.40
C GLU A 94 -76.92 13.98 7.55
N LEU A 95 -75.62 14.31 7.42
CA LEU A 95 -74.84 14.98 8.47
C LEU A 95 -74.74 16.51 8.31
N ILE A 96 -74.96 17.09 7.12
CA ILE A 96 -75.19 18.53 6.96
C ILE A 96 -76.54 18.89 7.61
N ARG A 97 -77.51 17.97 7.57
CA ARG A 97 -78.73 17.93 8.40
C ARG A 97 -78.48 18.03 9.91
N MET A 98 -77.26 17.71 10.38
CA MET A 98 -76.93 17.54 11.80
C MET A 98 -75.84 18.51 12.31
N ARG A 99 -74.82 18.84 11.49
CA ARG A 99 -73.59 19.52 11.94
C ARG A 99 -73.55 21.04 11.74
N ALA A 100 -74.71 21.66 11.54
CA ALA A 100 -74.92 23.07 11.87
C ALA A 100 -74.75 23.36 13.38
N CYS A 101 -74.64 22.31 14.22
CA CYS A 101 -74.69 22.37 15.68
C CYS A 101 -73.35 22.67 16.40
N GLU A 102 -72.17 22.49 15.78
CA GLU A 102 -70.91 22.22 16.55
C GLU A 102 -69.70 23.18 16.35
N GLN A 103 -69.74 24.23 15.53
CA GLN A 103 -68.54 25.07 15.29
C GLN A 103 -68.16 25.98 16.49
N ARG A 104 -67.35 25.50 17.47
CA ARG A 104 -67.05 26.30 18.69
C ARG A 104 -65.61 26.39 19.24
N GLU A 105 -64.71 25.40 19.13
CA GLU A 105 -63.63 25.24 20.15
C GLU A 105 -62.15 25.41 19.73
N GLY A 106 -61.84 26.25 18.73
CA GLY A 106 -60.49 26.77 18.51
C GLY A 106 -59.48 25.83 17.82
N ALA A 107 -58.29 26.25 17.35
CA ALA A 107 -57.44 27.43 17.54
C ALA A 107 -56.29 27.28 18.57
N ARG A 108 -55.06 27.49 18.07
CA ARG A 108 -53.82 27.83 18.80
C ARG A 108 -53.39 26.88 19.92
N ASN A 109 -52.24 26.21 19.73
CA ASN A 109 -50.98 26.63 20.38
C ASN A 109 -49.78 25.92 19.72
N ARG A 110 -48.83 26.72 19.20
CA ARG A 110 -47.49 27.02 19.76
C ARG A 110 -46.50 25.85 19.56
N ILE A 111 -45.52 25.93 18.65
CA ILE A 111 -44.39 26.89 18.53
C ILE A 111 -43.32 26.61 19.60
N LYS A 112 -42.05 26.58 19.16
CA LYS A 112 -40.80 26.27 19.92
C LYS A 112 -40.62 24.79 20.26
N GLU A 113 -39.43 24.23 20.35
CA GLU A 113 -38.02 24.63 20.06
C GLU A 113 -37.33 23.30 19.65
N LYS A 114 -36.45 23.10 18.64
CA LYS A 114 -35.49 23.94 17.89
C LYS A 114 -34.54 24.73 18.81
N LEU A 115 -33.22 24.53 18.77
CA LEU A 115 -32.39 23.67 17.91
C LEU A 115 -31.00 23.48 18.57
N GLU A 116 -30.06 22.84 17.87
CA GLU A 116 -28.60 22.92 18.07
C GLU A 116 -28.01 23.04 19.49
N TRP A 117 -27.21 22.04 19.87
CA TRP A 117 -25.82 22.35 20.19
C TRP A 117 -24.85 21.35 19.58
N VAL A 118 -24.72 21.46 18.25
CA VAL A 118 -23.69 20.76 17.47
C VAL A 118 -22.39 21.56 17.59
N GLN A 119 -21.75 21.45 18.76
CA GLN A 119 -20.28 21.48 18.87
C GLN A 119 -19.90 20.03 19.21
N ASP A 120 -19.73 19.13 18.24
CA ASP A 120 -18.89 19.26 17.04
C ASP A 120 -17.49 19.81 17.35
N SER A 121 -16.51 19.07 16.88
CA SER A 121 -15.14 19.54 16.62
C SER A 121 -14.24 19.85 17.83
N LYS A 122 -12.98 19.37 17.85
CA LYS A 122 -12.25 18.45 16.95
C LYS A 122 -10.88 18.12 17.62
N MET A 123 -9.87 17.74 16.83
CA MET A 123 -8.43 17.71 17.16
C MET A 123 -8.04 17.16 18.55
N LYS A 124 -7.71 15.87 18.72
CA LYS A 124 -6.73 15.01 17.99
C LYS A 124 -5.29 15.55 17.95
N LEU A 125 -4.35 14.59 18.02
CA LEU A 125 -2.95 14.61 17.53
C LEU A 125 -1.93 15.47 18.32
N TYR A 126 -0.67 15.05 18.50
CA TYR A 126 -0.08 13.70 18.62
C TYR A 126 1.38 13.79 19.14
N LYS A 127 1.95 12.62 19.50
CA LYS A 127 3.37 12.21 19.64
C LYS A 127 4.42 13.14 18.98
N LYS A 128 5.66 13.27 19.50
CA LYS A 128 6.70 12.21 19.44
C LYS A 128 8.01 12.53 20.23
N ALA A 129 8.69 11.46 20.70
CA ALA A 129 10.16 11.21 20.80
C ALA A 129 11.09 12.21 21.56
N ARG A 130 12.13 11.82 22.34
CA ARG A 130 13.20 10.77 22.24
C ARG A 130 14.27 11.06 21.17
N ASP A 131 15.59 11.09 21.39
CA ASP A 131 16.48 10.99 22.60
C ASP A 131 17.66 12.03 22.41
N ASP A 132 18.94 11.96 22.82
CA ASP A 132 19.80 10.96 23.51
C ASP A 132 21.17 11.52 24.02
N ARG A 133 21.85 10.73 24.87
CA ARG A 133 23.33 10.41 24.93
C ARG A 133 24.49 11.37 25.38
N ILE A 134 25.44 10.68 26.07
CA ILE A 134 26.94 10.75 26.05
C ILE A 134 27.73 11.85 26.79
N ALA A 135 28.53 11.42 27.80
CA ALA A 135 30.01 11.50 27.94
C ALA A 135 30.38 10.84 29.30
N VAL A 136 31.39 9.97 29.54
CA VAL A 136 32.75 9.72 29.03
C VAL A 136 33.80 10.74 29.53
N ILE A 137 34.88 10.25 30.15
CA ILE A 137 36.30 10.73 30.17
C ILE A 137 37.03 10.18 31.44
N GLU A 138 38.36 10.17 31.41
CA GLU A 138 39.36 9.81 32.45
C GLU A 138 39.66 8.33 32.78
N LEU A 139 40.88 7.94 33.16
CA LEU A 139 42.20 7.98 32.49
C LEU A 139 43.28 7.51 33.49
N LYS A 140 43.77 6.28 33.29
CA LYS A 140 45.16 5.77 33.37
C LYS A 140 46.19 6.40 34.33
N GLY A 141 46.95 5.52 35.01
CA GLY A 141 48.29 5.83 35.52
C GLY A 141 49.10 4.60 35.95
N ARG A 142 50.44 4.72 35.93
CA ARG A 142 51.47 3.75 36.45
C ARG A 142 51.68 2.43 35.67
N GLN A 143 52.44 2.49 34.57
CA GLN A 143 53.09 1.33 33.92
C GLN A 143 54.51 1.72 33.41
N HIS A 144 55.59 1.22 34.05
CA HIS A 144 56.94 1.35 33.46
C HIS A 144 58.05 0.41 33.97
N ALA A 145 57.92 -0.21 35.15
CA ALA A 145 58.97 -1.09 35.71
C ALA A 145 59.19 -2.42 34.94
N GLU A 146 58.36 -2.72 33.94
CA GLU A 146 58.33 -4.00 33.21
C GLU A 146 59.41 -4.13 32.12
N ALA A 147 60.03 -3.01 31.72
CA ALA A 147 60.70 -2.88 30.42
C ALA A 147 61.84 -3.89 30.13
N MET A 148 62.65 -4.25 31.13
CA MET A 148 63.93 -4.97 30.90
C MET A 148 63.82 -6.50 30.88
N ARG A 149 62.83 -7.13 31.53
CA ARG A 149 62.63 -8.60 31.40
C ARG A 149 62.21 -8.99 29.99
N ALA A 150 61.51 -8.10 29.29
CA ALA A 150 60.96 -8.35 27.97
C ALA A 150 62.03 -8.65 26.89
N ALA A 151 63.28 -8.23 27.04
CA ALA A 151 64.27 -8.26 25.96
C ALA A 151 64.64 -9.69 25.47
N GLN A 152 64.84 -10.65 26.38
CA GLN A 152 65.11 -12.05 25.99
C GLN A 152 63.83 -12.82 25.64
N GLU A 153 62.70 -12.46 26.26
CA GLU A 153 61.39 -13.01 25.87
C GLU A 153 61.09 -12.66 24.42
N ARG A 154 61.29 -11.41 23.99
CA ARG A 154 61.10 -10.93 22.60
C ARG A 154 61.69 -11.86 21.54
N ARG A 155 62.86 -12.48 21.74
CA ARG A 155 63.50 -13.34 20.71
C ARG A 155 62.85 -14.73 20.59
N LYS A 156 62.47 -15.36 21.71
CA LYS A 156 61.69 -16.63 21.70
C LYS A 156 60.22 -16.36 21.34
N TYR A 157 59.70 -15.20 21.71
CA TYR A 157 58.41 -14.65 21.33
C TYR A 157 58.32 -14.48 19.81
N VAL A 158 59.28 -13.84 19.12
CA VAL A 158 59.24 -13.63 17.66
C VAL A 158 59.07 -14.95 16.88
N ARG A 159 59.82 -16.02 17.20
CA ARG A 159 59.65 -17.30 16.48
C ARG A 159 58.30 -17.97 16.79
N ARG A 160 57.85 -17.92 18.05
CA ARG A 160 56.49 -18.37 18.44
C ARG A 160 55.40 -17.49 17.80
N SER A 161 55.66 -16.21 17.60
CA SER A 161 54.76 -15.22 17.03
C SER A 161 54.63 -15.41 15.52
N HIS A 162 55.70 -15.77 14.80
CA HIS A 162 55.60 -16.13 13.39
C HIS A 162 54.73 -17.39 13.17
N ASN A 163 54.95 -18.46 13.93
CA ASN A 163 54.11 -19.66 13.84
C ASN A 163 52.67 -19.38 14.26
N LYS A 164 52.45 -18.69 15.40
CA LYS A 164 51.12 -18.24 15.82
C LYS A 164 50.45 -17.31 14.81
N ALA A 165 51.19 -16.47 14.09
CA ALA A 165 50.64 -15.61 13.04
C ALA A 165 50.29 -16.41 11.77
N ALA A 166 51.02 -17.47 11.44
CA ALA A 166 50.65 -18.39 10.37
C ALA A 166 49.38 -19.19 10.73
N GLU A 167 49.34 -19.78 11.94
CA GLU A 167 48.17 -20.47 12.48
C GLU A 167 46.95 -19.54 12.57
N ALA A 168 47.13 -18.31 13.08
CA ALA A 168 46.06 -17.30 13.13
C ALA A 168 45.61 -16.84 11.75
N ARG A 169 46.51 -16.75 10.75
CA ARG A 169 46.11 -16.47 9.35
C ARG A 169 45.28 -17.60 8.76
N MET A 170 45.60 -18.86 9.04
CA MET A 170 44.78 -19.99 8.59
C MET A 170 43.41 -19.98 9.27
N ARG A 171 43.36 -19.84 10.61
CA ARG A 171 42.09 -19.71 11.35
C ARG A 171 41.25 -18.55 10.86
N LEU A 172 41.82 -17.34 10.71
CA LEU A 172 41.11 -16.19 10.14
C LEU A 172 40.61 -16.40 8.70
N VAL A 173 41.13 -17.37 7.94
CA VAL A 173 40.61 -17.75 6.62
C VAL A 173 39.51 -18.82 6.72
N GLU A 174 39.57 -19.69 7.72
CA GLU A 174 38.54 -20.68 8.05
C GLU A 174 37.32 -20.00 8.71
N ASP A 175 37.54 -19.17 9.73
CA ASP A 175 36.55 -18.33 10.41
C ASP A 175 35.79 -17.48 9.37
N ARG A 176 36.50 -16.75 8.51
CA ARG A 176 35.89 -15.97 7.39
C ARG A 176 35.19 -16.82 6.33
N GLN A 177 35.38 -18.13 6.28
CA GLN A 177 34.55 -19.02 5.43
C GLN A 177 33.30 -19.47 6.17
N ILE A 178 33.41 -19.78 7.47
CA ILE A 178 32.27 -20.12 8.32
C ILE A 178 31.31 -18.93 8.43
N GLU A 179 31.81 -17.72 8.69
CA GLU A 179 31.05 -16.47 8.70
C GLU A 179 30.28 -16.25 7.40
N ARG A 180 30.95 -16.37 6.23
CA ARG A 180 30.30 -16.18 4.92
C ARG A 180 29.23 -17.22 4.62
N ARG A 181 29.41 -18.49 5.03
CA ARG A 181 28.37 -19.52 4.89
C ARG A 181 27.20 -19.24 5.84
N ALA A 182 27.47 -18.86 7.09
CA ALA A 182 26.42 -18.49 8.05
C ALA A 182 25.60 -17.28 7.56
N GLU A 183 26.24 -16.25 7.00
CA GLU A 183 25.55 -15.12 6.36
C GLU A 183 24.68 -15.56 5.18
N MET A 184 25.17 -16.45 4.31
CA MET A 184 24.42 -16.95 3.16
C MET A 184 23.24 -17.84 3.57
N GLU A 185 23.43 -18.70 4.57
CA GLU A 185 22.36 -19.52 5.13
C GLU A 185 21.29 -18.63 5.80
N GLU A 186 21.69 -17.60 6.54
CA GLU A 186 20.76 -16.64 7.17
C GLU A 186 19.98 -15.84 6.12
N ARG A 187 20.61 -15.43 5.01
CA ARG A 187 19.92 -14.80 3.87
C ARG A 187 18.88 -15.74 3.26
N CYS A 188 19.24 -16.99 2.97
CA CYS A 188 18.30 -18.01 2.49
C CYS A 188 17.14 -18.24 3.48
N ARG A 189 17.44 -18.35 4.77
CA ARG A 189 16.45 -18.55 5.85
C ARG A 189 15.49 -17.36 5.99
N ARG A 190 15.97 -16.13 5.75
CA ARG A 190 15.12 -14.92 5.70
C ARG A 190 14.22 -14.89 4.47
N GLU A 191 14.74 -15.24 3.29
CA GLU A 191 13.93 -15.34 2.07
C GLU A 191 12.86 -16.44 2.17
N GLU A 192 13.21 -17.63 2.68
CA GLU A 192 12.24 -18.70 2.98
C GLU A 192 11.17 -18.27 3.98
N GLY A 193 11.54 -17.46 4.99
CA GLY A 193 10.58 -16.89 5.94
C GLY A 193 9.59 -15.93 5.28
N MET A 194 10.07 -15.03 4.43
CA MET A 194 9.21 -14.10 3.68
C MET A 194 8.33 -14.83 2.65
N MET A 195 8.86 -15.86 2.00
CA MET A 195 8.13 -16.72 1.07
C MET A 195 6.96 -17.42 1.78
N LYS A 196 7.19 -18.06 2.93
CA LYS A 196 6.14 -18.73 3.71
C LYS A 196 5.03 -17.78 4.17
N VAL A 197 5.39 -16.57 4.62
CA VAL A 197 4.41 -15.53 4.96
C VAL A 197 3.57 -15.12 3.74
N LYS A 198 4.17 -15.06 2.55
CA LYS A 198 3.45 -14.80 1.29
C LYS A 198 2.56 -15.97 0.86
N GLU A 199 2.99 -17.21 1.06
CA GLU A 199 2.18 -18.41 0.82
C GLU A 199 0.95 -18.42 1.75
N GLU A 200 1.11 -18.14 3.05
CA GLU A 200 0.00 -18.00 4.00
C GLU A 200 -0.96 -16.85 3.66
N GLU A 201 -0.44 -15.72 3.17
CA GLU A 201 -1.23 -14.58 2.70
C GLU A 201 -2.05 -14.94 1.45
N ILE A 202 -1.43 -15.59 0.46
CA ILE A 202 -2.10 -16.14 -0.73
C ILE A 202 -3.21 -17.11 -0.32
N ASP A 203 -2.93 -18.04 0.58
CA ASP A 203 -3.89 -19.08 0.96
C ASP A 203 -5.08 -18.47 1.73
N SER A 204 -4.84 -17.45 2.55
CA SER A 204 -5.88 -16.63 3.17
C SER A 204 -6.74 -15.89 2.13
N MET A 205 -6.11 -15.24 1.16
CA MET A 205 -6.82 -14.55 0.07
C MET A 205 -7.63 -15.52 -0.80
N GLN A 206 -7.11 -16.69 -1.12
CA GLN A 206 -7.86 -17.72 -1.84
C GLN A 206 -9.12 -18.17 -1.08
N ARG A 207 -9.05 -18.30 0.25
CA ARG A 207 -10.23 -18.62 1.08
C ARG A 207 -11.27 -17.50 1.03
N VAL A 208 -10.84 -16.24 1.08
CA VAL A 208 -11.71 -15.04 0.92
C VAL A 208 -12.33 -14.99 -0.48
N GLU A 209 -11.56 -15.26 -1.53
CA GLU A 209 -12.04 -15.30 -2.91
C GLU A 209 -13.09 -16.40 -3.11
N LYS A 210 -12.80 -17.63 -2.66
CA LYS A 210 -13.73 -18.78 -2.71
C LYS A 210 -15.04 -18.48 -1.94
N CYS A 211 -14.98 -17.71 -0.85
CA CYS A 211 -16.15 -17.22 -0.13
C CYS A 211 -16.94 -16.17 -0.92
N LEU A 212 -16.26 -15.17 -1.51
CA LEU A 212 -16.88 -14.13 -2.32
C LEU A 212 -17.55 -14.69 -3.59
N ILE A 213 -16.95 -15.67 -4.25
CA ILE A 213 -17.53 -16.35 -5.42
C ILE A 213 -18.85 -17.03 -5.04
N ARG A 214 -18.91 -17.76 -3.91
CA ARG A 214 -20.14 -18.38 -3.42
C ARG A 214 -21.22 -17.33 -3.11
N ARG A 215 -20.88 -16.29 -2.34
CA ARG A 215 -21.82 -15.18 -2.03
C ARG A 215 -22.32 -14.48 -3.30
N LEU A 216 -21.47 -14.33 -4.32
CA LEU A 216 -21.86 -13.74 -5.60
C LEU A 216 -22.83 -14.65 -6.36
N GLN A 217 -22.58 -15.96 -6.42
CA GLN A 217 -23.48 -16.95 -7.01
C GLN A 217 -24.85 -16.98 -6.31
N ASP A 218 -24.87 -16.96 -4.96
CA ASP A 218 -26.10 -16.85 -4.16
C ASP A 218 -26.83 -15.52 -4.39
N SER A 219 -26.10 -14.44 -4.68
CA SER A 219 -26.68 -13.14 -5.00
C SER A 219 -27.26 -13.13 -6.41
N GLN A 220 -26.57 -13.68 -7.40
CA GLN A 220 -27.08 -13.86 -8.77
C GLN A 220 -28.26 -14.86 -8.81
N LYS A 221 -28.34 -15.83 -7.89
CA LYS A 221 -29.53 -16.67 -7.68
C LYS A 221 -30.70 -15.84 -7.16
N ARG A 222 -30.52 -15.12 -6.05
CA ARG A 222 -31.53 -14.21 -5.47
C ARG A 222 -31.96 -13.10 -6.42
N GLN A 223 -31.09 -12.67 -7.32
CA GLN A 223 -31.40 -11.72 -8.39
C GLN A 223 -32.35 -12.34 -9.42
N ARG A 224 -32.10 -13.56 -9.89
CA ARG A 224 -33.01 -14.30 -10.80
C ARG A 224 -34.37 -14.60 -10.14
N GLU A 225 -34.37 -14.96 -8.87
CA GLU A 225 -35.58 -15.14 -8.05
C GLU A 225 -36.37 -13.82 -7.93
N THR A 226 -35.69 -12.69 -7.70
CA THR A 226 -36.31 -11.36 -7.61
C THR A 226 -36.86 -10.89 -8.96
N TYR A 227 -36.16 -11.12 -10.08
CA TYR A 227 -36.68 -10.79 -11.41
C TYR A 227 -37.84 -11.68 -11.83
N ARG A 228 -37.85 -12.98 -11.47
CA ARG A 228 -39.04 -13.83 -11.62
C ARG A 228 -40.22 -13.25 -10.84
N TYR A 229 -40.05 -12.94 -9.56
CA TYR A 229 -41.13 -12.32 -8.77
C TYR A 229 -41.66 -11.01 -9.37
N LEU A 230 -40.79 -10.16 -9.92
CA LEU A 230 -41.20 -8.95 -10.65
C LEU A 230 -41.94 -9.28 -11.96
N GLN A 231 -41.50 -10.30 -12.70
CA GLN A 231 -42.18 -10.82 -13.89
C GLN A 231 -43.54 -11.41 -13.55
N ASP A 232 -43.66 -12.21 -12.49
CA ASP A 232 -44.92 -12.80 -12.00
C ASP A 232 -45.95 -11.68 -11.67
N ILE A 233 -45.51 -10.56 -11.09
CA ILE A 233 -46.36 -9.39 -10.81
C ILE A 233 -46.82 -8.70 -12.10
N LEU A 234 -45.95 -8.62 -13.12
CA LEU A 234 -46.27 -8.02 -14.42
C LEU A 234 -47.20 -8.92 -15.25
N GLU A 235 -46.96 -10.23 -15.27
CA GLU A 235 -47.78 -11.23 -15.97
C GLU A 235 -49.13 -11.48 -15.30
N ALA A 236 -49.23 -11.32 -13.97
CA ALA A 236 -50.52 -11.29 -13.27
C ALA A 236 -51.32 -10.01 -13.58
N HIS A 237 -50.68 -8.94 -14.08
CA HIS A 237 -51.28 -7.63 -14.32
C HIS A 237 -51.05 -7.11 -15.77
N PRO A 238 -51.42 -7.90 -16.80
CA PRO A 238 -51.15 -7.55 -18.18
C PRO A 238 -52.05 -6.38 -18.63
N SER A 239 -51.43 -5.30 -19.09
CA SER A 239 -52.04 -4.27 -19.95
C SER A 239 -53.27 -3.49 -19.44
N SER A 240 -53.55 -3.43 -18.13
CA SER A 240 -54.56 -2.47 -17.62
C SER A 240 -54.06 -1.02 -17.56
N PHE A 241 -52.76 -0.76 -17.76
CA PHE A 241 -52.13 0.55 -17.54
C PHE A 241 -51.58 1.22 -18.81
N LEU A 242 -51.46 0.50 -19.94
CA LEU A 242 -50.88 1.03 -21.20
C LEU A 242 -51.92 1.47 -22.24
N VAL A 243 -53.20 1.14 -22.03
CA VAL A 243 -54.31 1.50 -22.95
C VAL A 243 -55.03 2.80 -22.51
N GLY A 244 -54.71 3.31 -21.31
CA GLY A 244 -55.44 4.41 -20.67
C GLY A 244 -54.84 5.80 -20.89
N SER A 245 -55.28 6.49 -21.94
CA SER A 245 -55.21 7.96 -22.08
C SER A 245 -53.81 8.60 -22.17
N PHE A 246 -53.19 8.52 -23.35
CA PHE A 246 -52.41 9.65 -23.87
C PHE A 246 -53.39 10.66 -24.49
N PRO A 247 -53.59 11.86 -23.91
CA PRO A 247 -54.30 12.92 -24.61
C PRO A 247 -53.43 13.43 -25.77
N THR A 248 -53.88 13.23 -27.00
CA THR A 248 -53.21 13.73 -28.21
C THR A 248 -53.36 15.26 -28.26
N SER A 249 -52.39 15.96 -27.66
CA SER A 249 -52.32 17.42 -27.68
C SER A 249 -51.90 17.92 -29.06
N THR A 250 -52.89 18.07 -29.95
CA THR A 250 -52.70 18.68 -31.27
C THR A 250 -52.55 20.20 -31.10
N THR A 251 -51.34 20.65 -30.79
CA THR A 251 -50.97 22.07 -30.83
C THR A 251 -50.17 22.36 -32.11
N VAL A 252 -50.87 22.94 -33.09
CA VAL A 252 -50.29 23.47 -34.34
C VAL A 252 -49.85 24.92 -34.12
N GLY A 253 -48.70 25.30 -34.69
CA GLY A 253 -48.08 26.61 -34.51
C GLY A 253 -46.94 26.54 -33.46
N GLY A 254 -45.71 26.95 -33.73
CA GLY A 254 -45.16 27.57 -34.94
C GLY A 254 -44.71 29.00 -34.66
N ASN A 255 -43.40 29.16 -34.44
CA ASN A 255 -42.59 30.33 -34.77
C ASN A 255 -41.14 30.05 -34.33
N ASP A 256 -40.28 29.91 -35.33
CA ASP A 256 -38.90 30.35 -35.43
C ASP A 256 -38.33 31.13 -34.21
N ASN A 257 -37.21 30.63 -33.68
CA ASN A 257 -36.05 31.48 -33.43
C ASN A 257 -34.76 30.66 -33.37
N GLU A 258 -33.69 31.22 -33.91
CA GLU A 258 -32.36 30.60 -33.96
C GLU A 258 -31.60 30.82 -32.64
N ALA A 259 -31.02 29.76 -32.09
CA ALA A 259 -29.93 29.84 -31.12
C ALA A 259 -29.09 28.57 -31.22
N GLU A 260 -27.87 28.68 -31.76
CA GLU A 260 -26.92 27.56 -31.75
C GLU A 260 -26.28 27.43 -30.36
N GLU A 261 -26.51 26.32 -29.67
CA GLU A 261 -25.56 25.86 -28.64
C GLU A 261 -25.42 24.33 -28.72
N LYS A 262 -24.18 23.87 -28.93
CA LYS A 262 -23.85 22.49 -29.32
C LYS A 262 -23.26 21.71 -28.15
N GLU A 263 -24.11 21.13 -27.30
CA GLU A 263 -23.65 20.23 -26.23
C GLU A 263 -23.90 18.76 -26.58
N GLN A 264 -22.94 18.15 -27.26
CA GLN A 264 -22.94 16.71 -27.58
C GLN A 264 -22.38 15.88 -26.41
N GLU A 265 -23.15 15.68 -25.34
CA GLU A 265 -22.84 14.65 -24.33
C GLU A 265 -23.13 13.22 -24.86
N GLN A 266 -22.36 12.80 -25.87
CA GLN A 266 -22.22 11.39 -26.27
C GLN A 266 -20.83 10.85 -25.89
N MET A 267 -20.51 10.88 -24.60
CA MET A 267 -19.31 10.24 -24.03
C MET A 267 -19.63 9.63 -22.67
N THR A 268 -19.13 8.44 -22.29
CA THR A 268 -18.43 7.40 -23.07
C THR A 268 -18.79 6.01 -22.52
N LEU A 269 -18.76 5.00 -23.39
CA LEU A 269 -18.69 3.61 -22.92
C LEU A 269 -17.37 3.40 -22.17
N ASN A 270 -17.45 2.95 -20.91
CA ASN A 270 -16.31 2.66 -20.06
C ASN A 270 -15.60 1.35 -20.50
N ARG A 271 -14.99 1.39 -21.69
CA ARG A 271 -14.11 0.36 -22.23
C ARG A 271 -12.80 0.44 -21.46
N VAL A 272 -12.61 -0.47 -20.49
CA VAL A 272 -11.35 -0.57 -19.74
C VAL A 272 -10.24 -1.02 -20.69
N SER A 273 -9.47 -0.06 -21.18
CA SER A 273 -8.28 -0.28 -21.97
C SER A 273 -7.19 -0.94 -21.13
N LEU A 274 -6.53 -1.96 -21.67
CA LEU A 274 -5.24 -2.42 -21.15
C LEU A 274 -4.24 -1.26 -21.19
N PRO A 275 -3.36 -1.10 -20.18
CA PRO A 275 -2.23 -0.19 -20.28
C PRO A 275 -1.29 -0.68 -21.39
N GLN A 276 -1.17 0.08 -22.48
CA GLN A 276 -0.17 -0.21 -23.49
C GLN A 276 1.23 0.10 -22.95
N HIS A 277 2.15 -0.83 -23.21
CA HIS A 277 3.56 -0.72 -22.89
C HIS A 277 4.18 0.49 -23.61
N VAL A 278 4.52 1.53 -22.86
CA VAL A 278 5.19 2.73 -23.39
C VAL A 278 6.61 2.35 -23.85
N GLN A 279 6.92 2.62 -25.11
CA GLN A 279 8.26 2.45 -25.67
C GLN A 279 9.19 3.53 -25.13
N ALA A 280 10.41 3.14 -24.74
CA ALA A 280 11.43 4.10 -24.30
C ALA A 280 12.02 4.86 -25.51
N PRO A 281 12.08 6.20 -25.48
CA PRO A 281 12.81 6.96 -26.49
C PRO A 281 14.32 6.80 -26.27
N SER A 282 15.07 6.54 -27.35
CA SER A 282 16.54 6.52 -27.29
C SER A 282 17.10 7.95 -27.33
N ALA A 283 17.77 8.35 -26.26
CA ALA A 283 18.56 9.57 -26.21
C ALA A 283 20.04 9.23 -26.43
N LYS A 284 20.69 9.93 -27.35
CA LYS A 284 22.14 9.85 -27.58
C LYS A 284 22.86 10.94 -26.78
N VAL A 285 24.09 10.62 -26.37
CA VAL A 285 25.31 11.47 -26.46
C VAL A 285 25.05 12.83 -27.15
N ASP A 286 25.38 14.00 -26.60
CA ASP A 286 26.70 14.39 -26.06
C ASP A 286 26.65 15.68 -25.17
N ALA A 287 27.82 16.19 -24.79
CA ALA A 287 28.15 17.59 -24.43
C ALA A 287 27.71 18.17 -23.05
N SER A 288 28.65 18.11 -22.10
CA SER A 288 28.99 19.24 -21.21
C SER A 288 29.87 20.27 -21.98
N PRO A 289 30.25 21.46 -21.47
CA PRO A 289 30.24 21.94 -20.07
C PRO A 289 29.76 23.41 -19.88
N ARG A 290 30.15 24.02 -18.74
CA ARG A 290 30.09 25.47 -18.38
C ARG A 290 28.74 26.05 -17.97
N GLU A 291 28.68 27.09 -17.13
CA GLU A 291 29.50 27.53 -15.97
C GLU A 291 28.70 28.63 -15.24
N HIS A 292 29.09 28.99 -14.01
CA HIS A 292 28.49 30.05 -13.17
C HIS A 292 27.03 29.82 -12.67
N SER A 293 26.58 30.45 -11.58
CA SER A 293 27.08 30.53 -10.19
C SER A 293 26.18 31.50 -9.43
N ASP A 294 25.52 31.06 -8.36
CA ASP A 294 25.05 31.86 -7.21
C ASP A 294 24.61 30.86 -6.13
N GLU A 295 25.36 30.69 -5.04
CA GLU A 295 25.29 31.53 -3.83
C GLU A 295 24.04 31.30 -2.96
N ARG A 296 24.04 30.16 -2.24
CA ARG A 296 23.58 30.15 -0.84
C ARG A 296 24.45 29.23 0.00
N VAL A 297 25.47 29.81 0.63
CA VAL A 297 26.39 29.11 1.53
C VAL A 297 25.76 28.96 2.91
N GLU A 298 25.40 27.73 3.29
CA GLU A 298 25.21 27.36 4.70
C GLU A 298 26.33 26.40 5.11
N ASN A 299 27.22 26.89 5.99
CA ASN A 299 28.46 26.22 6.35
C ASN A 299 28.21 24.96 7.20
N LEU A 300 28.60 23.80 6.68
CA LEU A 300 28.81 22.58 7.46
C LEU A 300 30.29 22.20 7.42
N PRO A 301 30.98 22.08 8.56
CA PRO A 301 32.42 21.86 8.58
C PRO A 301 32.77 20.47 8.02
N SER A 302 33.57 20.44 6.95
CA SER A 302 34.13 19.21 6.41
C SER A 302 35.09 18.61 7.44
N ASN A 303 34.65 17.54 8.13
CA ASN A 303 35.44 16.87 9.16
C ASN A 303 36.52 15.96 8.53
N ARG A 304 37.46 16.59 7.79
CA ARG A 304 38.72 15.97 7.41
C ARG A 304 39.55 15.79 8.67
N SER A 305 39.42 14.62 9.28
CA SER A 305 40.26 14.19 10.40
C SER A 305 41.73 14.22 9.96
N ALA A 306 42.44 15.29 10.31
CA ALA A 306 43.89 15.35 10.16
C ALA A 306 44.50 14.16 10.90
N ALA A 307 45.40 13.42 10.26
CA ALA A 307 46.15 12.37 10.94
C ALA A 307 46.96 13.02 12.08
N PRO A 308 46.96 12.46 13.30
CA PRO A 308 47.68 13.07 14.41
C PRO A 308 49.18 13.07 14.12
N VAL A 309 49.78 14.26 14.07
CA VAL A 309 51.24 14.41 13.93
C VAL A 309 51.89 13.83 15.19
N VAL A 310 52.55 12.69 15.04
CA VAL A 310 53.28 12.04 16.13
C VAL A 310 54.67 12.66 16.19
N SER A 311 54.88 13.54 17.18
CA SER A 311 56.23 13.94 17.60
C SER A 311 56.61 13.25 18.90
N TYR A 312 57.91 13.07 19.11
CA TYR A 312 58.47 12.50 20.32
C TYR A 312 59.72 13.27 20.74
N THR A 313 59.95 13.35 22.05
CA THR A 313 61.17 13.92 22.62
C THR A 313 62.21 12.83 22.87
N THR A 314 63.46 13.09 22.49
CA THR A 314 64.60 12.24 22.85
C THR A 314 65.03 12.49 24.30
N ALA A 315 65.86 11.60 24.85
CA ALA A 315 66.33 11.70 26.24
C ALA A 315 67.10 12.99 26.55
N ASP A 316 67.71 13.60 25.53
CA ASP A 316 68.47 14.85 25.62
C ASP A 316 67.57 16.12 25.47
N GLY A 317 66.25 15.95 25.41
CA GLY A 317 65.27 17.04 25.40
C GLY A 317 64.92 17.60 24.02
N VAL A 318 65.46 17.04 22.93
CA VAL A 318 65.16 17.47 21.55
C VAL A 318 63.81 16.89 21.10
N VAL A 319 62.93 17.74 20.57
CA VAL A 319 61.66 17.33 19.94
C VAL A 319 61.94 16.96 18.48
N VAL A 320 61.45 15.80 18.03
CA VAL A 320 61.49 15.36 16.63
C VAL A 320 60.08 14.94 16.20
N SER A 321 59.63 15.36 15.01
CA SER A 321 58.34 14.96 14.44
C SER A 321 58.51 13.84 13.42
N LEU A 322 57.51 12.97 13.25
CA LEU A 322 57.59 11.89 12.26
C LEU A 322 57.68 12.38 10.80
N SER A 323 57.25 13.61 10.51
CA SER A 323 57.51 14.29 9.23
C SER A 323 58.99 14.36 8.91
N ASP A 324 59.78 14.77 9.90
CA ASP A 324 61.20 15.12 9.82
C ASP A 324 62.10 13.87 9.63
N ILE A 325 61.49 12.69 9.50
CA ILE A 325 62.11 11.37 9.35
C ILE A 325 61.65 10.69 8.03
N LEU A 326 60.65 11.24 7.34
CA LEU A 326 59.99 10.62 6.18
C LEU A 326 60.18 11.35 4.84
N ASP A 327 60.65 12.60 4.84
CA ASP A 327 60.88 13.39 3.61
C ASP A 327 62.26 13.13 2.94
N ASP A 328 63.10 12.27 3.52
CA ASP A 328 64.55 12.16 3.20
C ASP A 328 64.93 10.95 2.31
N HIS A 329 63.99 10.39 1.50
CA HIS A 329 64.24 9.11 0.80
C HIS A 329 63.62 8.87 -0.59
N ASP A 330 63.19 9.91 -1.32
CA ASP A 330 62.67 9.80 -2.71
C ASP A 330 63.41 10.75 -3.69
N ASP A 331 64.76 10.76 -3.70
CA ASP A 331 65.54 11.51 -4.71
C ASP A 331 67.01 11.02 -4.89
N ASP A 332 67.23 9.74 -5.26
CA ASP A 332 68.49 9.28 -5.90
C ASP A 332 68.40 7.85 -6.49
N ASP A 333 67.93 7.69 -7.74
CA ASP A 333 68.33 6.56 -8.62
C ASP A 333 67.91 6.77 -10.11
N VAL A 334 68.57 7.71 -10.81
CA VAL A 334 68.47 7.86 -12.27
C VAL A 334 69.85 8.05 -12.89
N ARG A 335 70.51 6.94 -13.25
CA ARG A 335 71.64 6.91 -14.20
C ARG A 335 71.93 5.52 -14.78
#